data_AF-C1C333-F1
#
_entry.id   AF-C1C333-F1
#
_cell.length_a   1.000
_cell.length_b   1.000
_cell.length_c   1.000
_cell.angle_alpha   90.00
_cell.angle_beta   90.00
_cell.angle_gamma   90.00
#
_symmetry.space_group_name_H-M   'P 1'
#
loop_
_entity.id
_entity.type
_entity.pdbx_description
1 polymer ?
#
loop_
_entity_poly.entity_id
_entity_poly.type
_entity_poly.pdbx_seq_one_letter_code
_entity_poly.pdbx_strand_id
1 'polypeptide(L)'
;MSSPIYSDGAFVSKTHQYRKVMKPLLERKRRARINKCLDEIKDILVETLQADSGESITKLEKADVLEMTVRHLRKTQNQKNSPDRFFSGYTTCANHVSQYLSTVPGVNVHFARDMMSHLGQQLTQPLSVNTSRMNALPSSPVSPSESGYYSSGSMTPPPEVPAIKTEALWRPF
;
A
#
# COMPACT_ATOMS: atom_id res chain seq x y z
N MET A 1 -56.34 18.54 -45.15
CA MET A 1 -55.88 19.36 -44.02
C MET A 1 -54.73 18.62 -43.37
N SER A 2 -53.52 19.11 -43.59
CA SER A 2 -52.29 18.59 -42.98
C SER A 2 -52.14 19.16 -41.56
N SER A 3 -51.71 18.33 -40.60
CA SER A 3 -51.11 18.79 -39.36
C SER A 3 -49.76 18.06 -39.13
N PRO A 4 -48.65 18.78 -38.87
CA PRO A 4 -47.32 18.21 -38.61
C PRO A 4 -47.14 17.84 -37.11
N ILE A 5 -46.48 16.72 -36.77
CA ILE A 5 -45.04 16.51 -36.39
C ILE A 5 -44.64 17.08 -34.99
N TYR A 6 -44.11 16.17 -34.14
CA TYR A 6 -43.28 16.37 -32.92
C TYR A 6 -43.98 17.01 -31.70
N SER A 7 -43.76 16.63 -30.44
CA SER A 7 -42.66 15.89 -29.80
C SER A 7 -43.19 15.37 -28.46
N ASP A 8 -43.23 14.07 -28.22
CA ASP A 8 -43.22 13.55 -26.84
C ASP A 8 -41.78 13.14 -26.49
N GLY A 9 -40.88 14.10 -26.64
CA GLY A 9 -39.55 14.03 -26.06
C GLY A 9 -39.67 14.47 -24.62
N ALA A 10 -40.25 13.61 -23.76
CA ALA A 10 -40.34 13.86 -22.33
C ALA A 10 -38.97 14.34 -21.83
N PHE A 11 -38.93 15.59 -21.33
CA PHE A 11 -37.70 16.23 -20.87
C PHE A 11 -37.22 15.48 -19.62
N VAL A 12 -36.44 14.42 -19.82
CA VAL A 12 -35.92 13.61 -18.71
C VAL A 12 -35.01 14.52 -17.91
N SER A 13 -35.45 14.92 -16.72
CA SER A 13 -34.65 15.73 -15.81
C SER A 13 -33.28 15.08 -15.63
N LYS A 14 -32.23 15.90 -15.59
CA LYS A 14 -30.83 15.48 -15.38
C LYS A 14 -30.69 14.52 -14.19
N THR A 15 -31.50 14.71 -13.14
CA THR A 15 -31.56 13.83 -11.97
C THR A 15 -32.15 12.45 -12.29
N HIS A 16 -33.21 12.39 -13.10
CA HIS A 16 -33.81 11.12 -13.53
C HIS A 16 -32.85 10.35 -14.46
N GLN A 17 -32.23 11.04 -15.42
CA GLN A 17 -31.20 10.46 -16.30
C GLN A 17 -30.02 9.91 -15.49
N TYR A 18 -29.56 10.64 -14.47
CA TYR A 18 -28.52 10.16 -13.56
C TYR A 18 -28.93 8.88 -12.82
N ARG A 19 -30.10 8.86 -12.18
CA ARG A 19 -30.54 7.72 -11.36
C ARG A 19 -30.82 6.46 -12.18
N LYS A 20 -31.40 6.60 -13.38
CA LYS A 20 -31.86 5.47 -14.20
C LYS A 20 -30.83 4.97 -15.20
N VAL A 21 -29.91 5.82 -15.65
CA VAL A 21 -28.96 5.47 -16.72
C VAL A 21 -27.53 5.56 -16.20
N MET A 22 -27.11 6.74 -15.73
CA MET A 22 -25.71 6.99 -15.38
C MET A 22 -25.26 6.19 -14.16
N LYS A 23 -26.07 6.13 -13.09
CA LYS A 23 -25.76 5.38 -11.86
C LYS A 23 -25.60 3.86 -12.12
N PRO A 24 -26.54 3.17 -12.81
CA PRO A 24 -26.34 1.77 -13.19
C PRO A 24 -25.11 1.54 -14.08
N LEU A 25 -24.83 2.44 -15.02
CA LEU A 25 -23.63 2.36 -15.88
C LEU A 25 -22.33 2.46 -15.07
N LEU A 26 -22.25 3.43 -14.15
CA LEU A 26 -21.09 3.62 -13.29
C LEU A 26 -20.87 2.42 -12.36
N GLU A 27 -21.95 1.85 -11.82
CA GLU A 27 -21.85 0.64 -11.00
C GLU A 27 -21.35 -0.57 -11.81
N ARG A 28 -21.83 -0.74 -13.05
CA ARG A 28 -21.32 -1.79 -13.94
C ARG A 28 -19.83 -1.60 -14.22
N LYS A 29 -19.39 -0.36 -14.49
CA LYS A 29 -17.97 -0.02 -14.68
C LYS A 29 -17.14 -0.30 -13.42
N ARG A 30 -17.67 0.03 -12.24
CA ARG A 30 -17.02 -0.28 -10.94
C ARG A 30 -16.86 -1.78 -10.75
N ARG A 31 -17.92 -2.57 -10.98
CA ARG A 31 -17.88 -4.04 -10.85
C ARG A 31 -16.91 -4.69 -11.83
N ALA A 32 -16.89 -4.22 -13.08
CA ALA A 32 -15.93 -4.69 -14.07
C ALA A 32 -14.48 -4.45 -13.63
N ARG A 33 -14.19 -3.25 -13.08
CA ARG A 33 -12.87 -2.96 -12.50
C ARG A 33 -12.52 -3.87 -11.33
N ILE A 34 -13.45 -4.09 -10.39
CA ILE A 34 -13.22 -4.97 -9.23
C ILE A 34 -12.91 -6.39 -9.68
N ASN A 35 -13.69 -6.93 -10.63
CA ASN A 35 -13.46 -8.28 -11.13
C ASN A 35 -12.10 -8.38 -11.83
N LYS A 36 -11.74 -7.41 -12.67
CA LYS A 36 -10.41 -7.37 -13.31
C LYS A 36 -9.28 -7.43 -12.28
N CYS A 37 -9.36 -6.64 -11.21
CA CYS A 37 -8.34 -6.68 -10.16
C CYS A 37 -8.33 -8.03 -9.41
N LEU A 38 -9.49 -8.66 -9.20
CA LEU A 38 -9.54 -9.99 -8.58
C LEU A 38 -8.92 -11.07 -9.46
N ASP A 39 -9.10 -10.99 -10.77
CA ASP A 39 -8.48 -11.91 -11.73
C ASP A 39 -6.95 -11.71 -11.76
N GLU A 40 -6.47 -10.46 -11.80
CA GLU A 40 -5.04 -10.15 -11.68
C GLU A 40 -4.44 -10.68 -10.36
N ILE A 41 -5.15 -10.53 -9.23
CA ILE A 41 -4.70 -11.06 -7.94
C ILE A 41 -4.63 -12.60 -7.99
N LYS A 42 -5.63 -13.27 -8.61
CA LYS A 42 -5.60 -14.72 -8.79
C LYS A 42 -4.35 -15.15 -9.54
N ASP A 43 -4.05 -14.52 -10.66
CA ASP A 43 -2.87 -14.87 -11.48
C ASP A 43 -1.56 -14.72 -10.68
N ILE A 44 -1.42 -13.64 -9.91
CA ILE A 44 -0.25 -13.43 -9.03
C ILE A 44 -0.19 -14.49 -7.92
N LEU A 45 -1.32 -14.84 -7.30
CA LEU A 45 -1.37 -15.90 -6.28
C LEU A 45 -1.02 -17.26 -6.88
N VAL A 46 -1.47 -17.56 -8.10
CA VAL A 46 -1.10 -18.77 -8.83
C VAL A 46 0.42 -18.83 -8.98
N GLU A 47 1.04 -17.78 -9.54
CA GLU A 47 2.49 -17.73 -9.78
C GLU A 47 3.31 -17.85 -8.48
N THR A 48 2.88 -17.18 -7.41
CA THR A 48 3.65 -17.09 -6.16
C THR A 48 3.41 -18.25 -5.19
N LEU A 49 2.24 -18.89 -5.21
CA LEU A 49 1.86 -19.93 -4.25
C LEU A 49 1.82 -21.34 -4.83
N GLN A 50 1.78 -21.53 -6.16
CA GLN A 50 1.90 -22.87 -6.75
C GLN A 50 3.20 -23.59 -6.32
N ALA A 51 4.26 -22.83 -6.03
CA ALA A 51 5.52 -23.37 -5.51
C ALA A 51 5.42 -23.94 -4.07
N ASP A 52 4.48 -23.45 -3.26
CA ASP A 52 4.41 -23.72 -1.81
C ASP A 52 3.33 -24.75 -1.43
N SER A 53 2.18 -24.83 -2.12
CA SER A 53 1.02 -25.58 -1.60
C SER A 53 0.34 -26.57 -2.55
N GLY A 54 0.73 -26.65 -3.84
CA GLY A 54 0.25 -27.67 -4.78
C GLY A 54 -1.27 -27.74 -5.00
N GLU A 55 -2.03 -26.79 -4.44
CA GLU A 55 -3.49 -26.75 -4.49
C GLU A 55 -3.94 -26.15 -5.82
N SER A 56 -5.07 -26.63 -6.38
CA SER A 56 -5.56 -26.14 -7.67
C SER A 56 -6.13 -24.71 -7.54
N ILE A 57 -5.27 -23.70 -7.56
CA ILE A 57 -5.60 -22.27 -7.42
C ILE A 57 -6.57 -21.78 -8.53
N THR A 58 -6.72 -22.55 -9.61
CA THR A 58 -7.65 -22.28 -10.72
C THR A 58 -9.13 -22.27 -10.32
N LYS A 59 -9.51 -22.73 -9.12
CA LYS A 59 -10.90 -22.79 -8.64
C LYS A 59 -11.24 -21.85 -7.48
N LEU A 60 -10.37 -20.91 -7.12
CA LEU A 60 -10.63 -20.03 -5.96
C LEU A 60 -11.90 -19.17 -6.11
N GLU A 61 -12.72 -19.18 -5.07
CA GLU A 61 -13.85 -18.25 -4.94
C GLU A 61 -13.35 -16.84 -4.60
N LYS A 62 -14.22 -15.83 -4.73
CA LYS A 62 -13.81 -14.44 -4.46
C LYS A 62 -13.38 -14.21 -3.01
N ALA A 63 -14.00 -14.91 -2.06
CA ALA A 63 -13.63 -14.83 -0.66
C ALA A 63 -12.23 -15.44 -0.42
N ASP A 64 -11.98 -16.62 -1.00
CA ASP A 64 -10.68 -17.31 -0.87
C ASP A 64 -9.54 -16.48 -1.44
N VAL A 65 -9.73 -15.85 -2.62
CA VAL A 65 -8.73 -14.95 -3.21
C VAL A 65 -8.34 -13.85 -2.23
N LEU A 66 -9.33 -13.22 -1.60
CA LEU A 66 -9.08 -12.14 -0.64
C LEU A 66 -8.40 -12.67 0.63
N GLU A 67 -8.84 -13.81 1.16
CA GLU A 67 -8.24 -14.41 2.35
C GLU A 67 -6.78 -14.82 2.11
N MET A 68 -6.53 -15.54 1.02
CA MET A 68 -5.18 -15.97 0.63
C MET A 68 -4.26 -14.77 0.39
N THR A 69 -4.76 -13.71 -0.24
CA THR A 69 -4.00 -12.46 -0.42
C THR A 69 -3.62 -11.86 0.92
N VAL A 70 -4.56 -11.76 1.87
CA VAL A 70 -4.28 -11.20 3.21
C VAL A 70 -3.25 -12.05 3.95
N ARG A 71 -3.40 -13.38 3.91
CA ARG A 71 -2.44 -14.32 4.52
C ARG A 71 -1.05 -14.15 3.92
N HIS A 72 -0.96 -14.07 2.58
CA HIS A 72 0.29 -13.87 1.86
C HIS A 72 0.95 -12.52 2.20
N LEU A 73 0.17 -11.43 2.26
CA LEU A 73 0.67 -10.11 2.63
C LEU A 73 1.22 -10.09 4.06
N ARG A 74 0.54 -10.73 5.02
CA ARG A 74 1.03 -10.86 6.41
C ARG A 74 2.32 -11.69 6.47
N LYS A 75 2.37 -12.83 5.78
CA LYS A 75 3.60 -13.67 5.68
C LYS A 75 4.75 -12.83 5.11
N THR A 76 4.50 -12.10 4.03
CA THR A 76 5.50 -11.23 3.37
C THR A 76 5.95 -10.09 4.26
N GLN A 77 5.04 -9.45 4.99
CA GLN A 77 5.38 -8.37 5.93
C GLN A 77 6.27 -8.89 7.07
N ASN A 78 5.94 -10.05 7.64
CA ASN A 78 6.76 -10.68 8.68
C ASN A 78 8.13 -11.09 8.14
N GLN A 79 8.21 -11.63 6.92
CA GLN A 79 9.48 -11.98 6.28
C GLN A 79 10.34 -10.74 5.99
N LYS A 80 9.75 -9.63 5.54
CA LYS A 80 10.47 -8.37 5.28
C LYS A 80 11.11 -7.77 6.53
N ASN A 81 10.44 -7.89 7.67
CA ASN A 81 10.93 -7.39 8.95
C ASN A 81 11.65 -8.47 9.77
N SER A 82 11.86 -9.66 9.21
CA SER A 82 12.55 -10.74 9.91
C SER A 82 14.03 -10.38 10.08
N PRO A 83 14.58 -10.48 11.31
CA PRO A 83 16.02 -10.35 11.49
C PRO A 83 16.78 -11.44 10.71
N ASP A 84 16.12 -12.58 10.44
CA ASP A 84 16.64 -13.70 9.66
C ASP A 84 17.11 -13.28 8.26
N ARG A 85 16.39 -12.37 7.59
CA ARG A 85 16.81 -11.87 6.27
C ARG A 85 18.10 -11.05 6.36
N PHE A 86 18.22 -10.21 7.38
CA PHE A 86 19.45 -9.45 7.61
C PHE A 86 20.61 -10.39 7.92
N PHE A 87 20.40 -11.35 8.84
CA PHE A 87 21.42 -12.33 9.21
C PHE A 87 21.84 -13.18 8.01
N SER A 88 20.89 -13.68 7.21
CA SER A 88 21.18 -14.42 5.99
C SER A 88 22.02 -13.62 4.99
N GLY A 89 21.66 -12.34 4.76
CA GLY A 89 22.44 -11.45 3.89
C GLY A 89 23.83 -11.16 4.45
N TYR A 90 23.94 -10.94 5.76
CA TYR A 90 25.21 -10.71 6.44
C TYR A 90 26.11 -11.95 6.37
N THR A 91 25.59 -13.14 6.67
CA THR A 91 26.33 -14.41 6.56
C THR A 91 26.79 -14.65 5.13
N THR A 92 25.95 -14.35 4.13
CA THR A 92 26.33 -14.46 2.72
C THR A 92 27.50 -13.52 2.39
N CYS A 93 27.45 -12.26 2.86
CA CYS A 93 28.54 -11.31 2.71
C CYS A 93 29.84 -11.81 3.38
N ALA A 94 29.76 -12.30 4.62
CA ALA A 94 30.90 -12.85 5.34
C ALA A 94 31.52 -14.06 4.60
N ASN A 95 30.70 -14.90 3.97
CA ASN A 95 31.17 -16.00 3.14
C ASN A 95 31.91 -15.50 1.88
N HIS A 96 31.38 -14.49 1.18
CA HIS A 96 32.09 -13.86 0.06
C HIS A 96 33.43 -13.28 0.46
N VAL A 97 33.48 -12.64 1.62
CA VAL A 97 34.71 -12.10 2.20
C VAL A 97 35.72 -13.21 2.48
N SER A 98 35.29 -14.31 3.11
CA SER A 98 36.12 -15.49 3.36
C SER A 98 36.70 -16.07 2.06
N GLN A 99 35.86 -16.18 1.04
CA GLN A 99 36.26 -16.68 -0.27
C GLN A 99 37.28 -15.75 -0.92
N TYR A 100 37.03 -14.43 -0.91
CA TYR A 100 37.93 -13.43 -1.46
C TYR A 100 39.31 -13.49 -0.79
N LEU A 101 39.36 -13.51 0.54
CA LEU A 101 40.61 -13.60 1.30
C LEU A 101 41.41 -14.87 0.98
N SER A 102 40.74 -15.96 0.59
CA SER A 102 41.39 -17.22 0.21
C SER A 102 41.96 -17.19 -1.21
N THR A 103 41.41 -16.35 -2.09
CA THR A 103 41.83 -16.23 -3.49
C THR A 103 42.95 -15.23 -3.73
N VAL A 104 43.16 -14.28 -2.81
CA VAL A 104 44.17 -13.23 -2.98
C VAL A 104 45.54 -13.74 -2.47
N PRO A 105 46.55 -13.87 -3.36
CA PRO A 105 47.88 -14.28 -2.94
C PRO A 105 48.53 -13.21 -2.07
N GLY A 106 49.16 -13.61 -0.97
CA GLY A 106 49.88 -12.71 -0.05
C GLY A 106 49.04 -12.11 1.08
N VAL A 107 47.77 -12.50 1.24
CA VAL A 107 46.97 -12.12 2.41
C VAL A 107 47.53 -12.78 3.68
N ASN A 108 47.69 -11.97 4.73
CA ASN A 108 48.13 -12.45 6.03
C ASN A 108 47.03 -13.31 6.69
N VAL A 109 47.36 -14.56 7.03
CA VAL A 109 46.42 -15.53 7.62
C VAL A 109 45.87 -15.06 8.98
N HIS A 110 46.68 -14.35 9.76
CA HIS A 110 46.24 -13.78 11.05
C HIS A 110 45.21 -12.68 10.84
N PHE A 111 45.46 -11.78 9.89
CA PHE A 111 44.48 -10.73 9.51
C PHE A 111 43.17 -11.34 9.01
N ALA A 112 43.24 -12.33 8.12
CA ALA A 112 42.04 -13.01 7.61
C ALA A 112 41.23 -13.67 8.75
N ARG A 113 41.92 -14.31 9.69
CA ARG A 113 41.31 -14.91 10.89
C ARG A 113 40.68 -13.86 11.79
N ASP A 114 41.37 -12.76 12.07
CA ASP A 114 40.87 -11.70 12.94
C ASP A 114 39.64 -11.01 12.33
N MET A 115 39.66 -10.78 11.02
CA MET A 115 38.54 -10.21 10.28
C MET A 115 37.31 -11.14 10.28
N MET A 116 37.50 -12.44 9.99
CA MET A 116 36.42 -13.42 10.04
C MET A 116 35.89 -13.63 11.47
N SER A 117 36.76 -13.58 12.48
CA SER A 117 36.38 -13.62 13.90
C SER A 117 35.54 -12.41 14.28
N HIS A 118 35.93 -11.21 13.83
CA HIS A 118 35.15 -9.99 14.06
C HIS A 118 33.77 -10.08 13.38
N LEU A 119 33.71 -10.53 12.13
CA LEU A 119 32.45 -10.70 11.40
C LEU A 119 31.53 -11.72 12.10
N GLY A 120 32.09 -12.81 12.62
CA GLY A 120 31.36 -13.82 13.39
C GLY A 120 30.78 -13.28 14.71
N GLN A 121 31.56 -12.48 15.45
CA GLN A 121 31.11 -11.88 16.72
C GLN A 121 29.97 -10.87 16.52
N GLN A 122 29.99 -10.12 15.42
CA GLN A 122 28.91 -9.18 15.10
C GLN A 122 27.59 -9.89 14.73
N LEU A 123 27.64 -11.15 14.26
CA LEU A 123 26.44 -11.94 13.97
C LEU A 123 25.71 -12.38 15.25
N THR A 124 26.44 -12.58 16.36
CA THR A 124 25.89 -13.03 17.65
C THR A 124 25.42 -11.88 18.55
N GLN A 125 25.72 -10.62 18.21
CA GLN A 125 25.22 -9.49 18.97
C GLN A 125 23.74 -9.25 18.61
N PRO A 126 22.82 -9.20 19.59
CA PRO A 126 21.44 -8.85 19.32
C PRO A 126 21.43 -7.47 18.68
N LEU A 127 20.79 -7.37 17.52
CA LEU A 127 20.61 -6.18 16.72
C LEU A 127 19.99 -5.04 17.54
N SER A 128 20.81 -4.33 18.31
CA SER A 128 20.52 -2.96 18.72
C SER A 128 20.80 -2.11 17.49
N VAL A 129 19.89 -2.17 16.52
CA VAL A 129 19.88 -1.24 15.39
C VAL A 129 19.64 0.13 16.01
N ASN A 130 20.72 0.87 16.18
CA ASN A 130 20.69 2.30 16.46
C ASN A 130 20.16 3.02 15.22
N THR A 131 18.84 2.95 15.00
CA THR A 131 18.08 3.71 13.97
C THR A 131 18.09 5.22 14.27
N SER A 132 18.78 5.69 15.30
CA SER A 132 18.71 7.07 15.79
C SER A 132 19.49 8.11 14.97
N ARG A 133 19.99 7.81 13.76
CA ARG A 133 20.88 8.75 13.04
C ARG A 133 20.49 9.16 11.62
N MET A 134 19.33 8.75 11.07
CA MET A 134 18.92 9.22 9.73
C MET A 134 17.55 9.93 9.66
N ASN A 135 16.87 10.18 10.78
CA ASN A 135 15.67 11.03 10.82
C ASN A 135 16.01 12.45 11.32
N ALA A 136 16.93 13.14 10.66
CA ALA A 136 16.95 14.61 10.72
C ALA A 136 16.13 15.11 9.53
N LEU A 137 14.84 15.40 9.76
CA LEU A 137 14.01 16.16 8.84
C LEU A 137 14.69 17.51 8.56
N PRO A 138 14.94 17.92 7.30
CA PRO A 138 15.19 19.32 7.03
C PRO A 138 13.86 20.07 7.17
N SER A 139 13.82 20.99 8.12
CA SER A 139 12.74 21.94 8.35
C SER A 139 12.38 22.67 7.06
N SER A 140 11.12 22.60 6.64
CA SER A 140 10.63 23.39 5.49
C SER A 140 10.83 24.89 5.76
N PRO A 141 11.30 25.68 4.78
CA PRO A 141 11.41 27.12 4.93
C PRO A 141 10.02 27.75 4.97
N VAL A 142 9.81 28.63 5.96
CA VAL A 142 8.65 29.52 6.03
C VAL A 142 8.71 30.50 4.85
N SER A 143 7.67 30.55 4.03
CA SER A 143 7.50 31.61 3.04
C SER A 143 6.81 32.81 3.71
N PRO A 144 7.32 34.04 3.53
CA PRO A 144 6.62 35.24 3.95
C PRO A 144 5.61 35.62 2.86
N SER A 145 4.36 35.84 3.25
CA SER A 145 3.42 36.60 2.42
C SER A 145 2.67 37.55 3.33
N GLU A 146 3.22 38.76 3.39
CA GLU A 146 2.55 39.99 3.77
C GLU A 146 1.31 40.21 2.90
N SER A 147 0.17 40.41 3.56
CA SER A 147 -0.98 41.24 3.16
C SER A 147 -2.05 40.96 4.23
N GLY A 148 -2.22 41.73 5.30
CA GLY A 148 -2.16 43.18 5.39
C GLY A 148 -3.56 43.77 5.31
N TYR A 149 -4.50 43.39 6.20
CA TYR A 149 -5.69 44.18 6.54
C TYR A 149 -6.15 43.86 7.97
N TYR A 150 -5.70 44.68 8.92
CA TYR A 150 -6.39 44.90 10.18
C TYR A 150 -7.43 46.00 9.93
N SER A 151 -8.70 45.73 10.23
CA SER A 151 -9.63 46.78 10.63
C SER A 151 -10.75 46.20 11.50
N SER A 152 -10.59 46.45 12.81
CA SER A 152 -11.61 46.93 13.74
C SER A 152 -13.09 46.49 13.59
N GLY A 153 -13.56 45.76 14.60
CA GLY A 153 -14.78 46.11 15.34
C GLY A 153 -16.13 45.66 14.79
N SER A 154 -16.74 44.66 15.45
CA SER A 154 -18.17 44.62 15.83
C SER A 154 -18.57 43.19 16.22
N MET A 155 -19.24 43.06 17.37
CA MET A 155 -19.76 41.81 17.92
C MET A 155 -20.97 41.31 17.13
N THR A 156 -20.94 40.06 16.69
CA THR A 156 -22.15 39.25 16.44
C THR A 156 -21.83 37.76 16.63
N PRO A 157 -22.60 37.01 17.43
CA PRO A 157 -22.46 35.55 17.49
C PRO A 157 -23.14 34.89 16.27
N PRO A 158 -22.59 33.78 15.73
CA PRO A 158 -23.22 33.06 14.62
C PRO A 158 -24.47 32.28 15.07
N PRO A 159 -25.50 32.13 14.21
CA PRO A 159 -26.73 31.44 14.55
C PRO A 159 -26.57 29.91 14.64
N GLU A 160 -27.30 29.33 15.58
CA GLU A 160 -27.37 27.91 15.94
C GLU A 160 -27.90 27.05 14.78
N VAL A 161 -27.18 25.98 14.43
CA VAL A 161 -27.57 25.02 13.37
C VAL A 161 -28.34 23.85 14.00
N PRO A 162 -29.54 23.49 13.53
CA PRO A 162 -30.28 22.37 14.10
C PRO A 162 -29.62 21.02 13.74
N ALA A 163 -29.50 20.16 14.75
CA ALA A 163 -28.89 18.83 14.67
C ALA A 163 -29.61 17.91 13.68
N ILE A 164 -28.97 17.63 12.54
CA ILE A 164 -29.37 16.53 11.65
C ILE A 164 -28.71 15.26 12.17
N LYS A 165 -29.54 14.32 12.66
CA LYS A 165 -29.14 12.98 13.09
C LYS A 165 -28.42 12.26 11.94
N THR A 166 -27.11 12.15 12.01
CA THR A 166 -26.31 11.31 11.12
C THR A 166 -26.36 9.86 11.59
N GLU A 167 -27.46 9.19 11.29
CA GLU A 167 -27.54 7.72 11.35
C GLU A 167 -27.73 7.21 9.90
N ALA A 168 -26.73 7.48 9.06
CA ALA A 168 -26.48 6.73 7.84
C ALA A 168 -25.26 5.84 8.10
N LEU A 169 -25.40 4.96 9.09
CA LEU A 169 -24.48 3.86 9.32
C LEU A 169 -24.49 2.98 8.06
N TRP A 170 -23.34 2.93 7.39
CA TRP A 170 -23.11 1.99 6.31
C TRP A 170 -23.47 0.57 6.76
N ARG A 171 -24.38 -0.10 6.05
CA ARG A 171 -24.62 -1.55 6.18
C ARG A 171 -23.99 -2.27 5.00
N PRO A 172 -23.06 -3.23 5.22
CA PRO A 172 -22.75 -4.24 4.23
C PRO A 172 -23.95 -5.20 4.09
N PHE A 173 -24.00 -5.88 2.93
CA PHE A 173 -25.05 -6.78 2.49
C PHE A 173 -25.42 -7.86 3.51
#